data_AF-A0A973W6F1-F1
#
_entry.id   AF-A0A973W6F1-F1
#
_cell.length_a   1.000
_cell.length_b   1.000
_cell.length_c   1.000
_cell.angle_alpha   90.00
_cell.angle_beta   90.00
_cell.angle_gamma   90.00
#
_symmetry.space_group_name_H-M   'P 1'
#
loop_
_entity.id
_entity.type
_entity.pdbx_description
1 polymer ?
#
loop_
_entity_poly.entity_id
_entity_poly.type
_entity_poly.pdbx_seq_one_letter_code
_entity_poly.pdbx_strand_id
1 'polypeptide(L)'
;MTNISPQKILAATLQQLTPFAQWYTTGDGFANIVWTDTAQTMPTEDAFNAEYANQQAKLASNYLVAPQDLLAQLTAADIAAIQTAISSNPQAALLWFSLLAQRDPMDTTNDRFKAGWSTLVTVLGADRMSAIATALGITIPA
;
A
#
# COMPACT_ATOMS: atom_id res chain seq x y z
N MET A 1 -3.77 7.73 -13.49
CA MET A 1 -4.14 8.29 -12.18
C MET A 1 -4.78 7.18 -11.38
N THR A 2 -4.07 6.69 -10.36
CA THR A 2 -4.54 5.68 -9.42
C THR A 2 -5.77 6.23 -8.70
N ASN A 3 -6.96 5.71 -8.98
CA ASN A 3 -8.20 6.13 -8.32
C ASN A 3 -8.26 5.51 -6.91
N ILE A 4 -7.39 5.98 -6.00
CA ILE A 4 -7.52 5.67 -4.58
C ILE A 4 -8.76 6.44 -4.08
N SER A 5 -9.83 5.72 -3.78
CA SER A 5 -11.08 6.33 -3.34
C SER A 5 -10.93 6.97 -1.95
N PRO A 6 -11.74 7.98 -1.60
CA PRO A 6 -11.78 8.55 -0.26
C PRO A 6 -11.97 7.50 0.84
N GLN A 7 -12.74 6.45 0.56
CA GLN A 7 -12.96 5.31 1.44
C GLN A 7 -11.67 4.53 1.73
N LYS A 8 -10.77 4.37 0.74
CA LYS A 8 -9.47 3.73 0.96
C LYS A 8 -8.56 4.57 1.85
N ILE A 9 -8.61 5.90 1.72
CA ILE A 9 -7.86 6.82 2.60
C ILE A 9 -8.39 6.72 4.03
N LEU A 10 -9.71 6.69 4.22
CA LEU A 10 -10.33 6.47 5.52
C LEU A 10 -9.90 5.14 6.13
N ALA A 11 -9.96 4.06 5.34
CA ALA A 11 -9.53 2.73 5.78
C ALA A 11 -8.05 2.72 6.19
N ALA A 12 -7.17 3.36 5.41
CA ALA A 12 -5.75 3.51 5.73
C ALA A 12 -5.54 4.25 7.05
N THR A 13 -6.28 5.35 7.24
CA THR A 13 -6.24 6.19 8.44
C THR A 13 -6.60 5.39 9.69
N LEU A 14 -7.75 4.70 9.68
CA LEU A 14 -8.19 3.89 10.81
C LEU A 14 -7.28 2.70 11.07
N GLN A 15 -6.74 2.10 10.02
CA GLN A 15 -5.80 0.99 10.16
C GLN A 15 -4.45 1.42 10.75
N GLN A 16 -4.02 2.66 10.49
CA GLN A 16 -2.80 3.23 11.06
C GLN A 16 -2.98 3.56 12.56
N LEU A 17 -4.13 4.14 12.92
CA LEU A 17 -4.42 4.55 14.30
C LEU A 17 -4.82 3.37 15.20
N THR A 18 -5.63 2.46 14.68
CA THR A 18 -6.23 1.34 15.41
C THR A 18 -6.16 0.07 14.57
N PRO A 19 -4.97 -0.57 14.49
CA PRO A 19 -4.79 -1.75 13.67
C PRO A 19 -5.76 -2.87 14.06
N PHE A 20 -6.35 -3.53 13.05
CA PHE A 20 -7.26 -4.68 13.23
C PHE A 20 -8.59 -4.35 13.90
N ALA A 21 -8.90 -3.07 14.13
CA ALA A 21 -10.18 -2.71 14.70
C ALA A 21 -11.36 -3.04 13.78
N GLN A 22 -12.50 -3.41 14.37
CA GLN A 22 -13.75 -3.65 13.65
C GLN A 22 -14.61 -2.38 13.53
N TRP A 23 -14.92 -2.00 12.30
CA TRP A 23 -15.73 -0.82 11.97
C TRP A 23 -16.32 -0.95 10.56
N TYR A 24 -17.30 -0.12 10.25
CA TYR A 24 -17.79 0.09 8.89
C TYR A 24 -18.14 1.56 8.67
N THR A 25 -18.29 1.98 7.41
CA THR A 25 -18.63 3.37 7.06
C THR A 25 -19.96 3.44 6.34
N THR A 26 -20.76 4.44 6.65
CA THR A 26 -22.01 4.76 5.93
C THR A 26 -21.84 5.89 4.90
N GLY A 27 -20.66 6.49 4.84
CA GLY A 27 -20.31 7.63 4.00
C GLY A 27 -18.83 8.01 4.20
N ASP A 28 -18.45 9.20 3.73
CA ASP A 28 -17.08 9.67 3.82
C ASP A 28 -16.83 10.47 5.12
N GLY A 29 -15.63 10.38 5.69
CA GLY A 29 -15.20 11.15 6.86
C GLY A 29 -15.58 10.56 8.22
N PHE A 30 -15.08 11.20 9.29
CA PHE A 30 -15.12 10.66 10.66
C PHE A 30 -16.54 10.40 11.19
N ALA A 31 -17.46 11.33 10.94
CA ALA A 31 -18.84 11.27 11.44
C ALA A 31 -19.64 10.07 10.89
N ASN A 32 -19.17 9.44 9.81
CA ASN A 32 -19.83 8.30 9.17
C ASN A 32 -19.21 6.95 9.56
N ILE A 33 -18.28 6.93 10.52
CA ILE A 33 -17.67 5.71 11.03
C ILE A 33 -18.59 5.11 12.09
N VAL A 34 -19.02 3.87 11.86
CA VAL A 34 -19.68 3.07 12.88
C VAL A 34 -18.68 2.10 13.48
N TRP A 35 -18.38 2.31 14.75
CA TRP A 35 -17.45 1.48 15.52
C TRP A 35 -18.15 0.26 16.09
N THR A 36 -17.63 -0.94 15.81
CA THR A 36 -18.20 -2.20 16.31
C THR A 36 -17.23 -2.98 17.19
N ASP A 37 -15.98 -2.53 17.29
CA ASP A 37 -14.95 -3.18 18.12
C ASP A 37 -15.17 -2.92 19.61
N THR A 38 -15.19 -3.99 20.41
CA THR A 38 -15.35 -3.93 21.86
C THR A 38 -14.03 -4.05 22.62
N ALA A 39 -12.95 -4.45 21.94
CA ALA A 39 -11.60 -4.60 22.50
C ALA A 39 -10.75 -3.34 22.32
N GLN A 40 -11.07 -2.51 21.32
CA GLN A 40 -10.36 -1.26 21.03
C GLN A 40 -11.30 -0.07 21.15
N THR A 41 -10.74 1.07 21.59
CA THR A 41 -11.47 2.34 21.63
C THR A 41 -11.33 3.06 20.30
N MET A 42 -12.43 3.64 19.80
CA MET A 42 -12.42 4.49 18.61
C MET A 42 -11.43 5.65 18.80
N PRO A 43 -10.59 5.98 17.79
CA PRO A 43 -9.71 7.13 17.88
C PRO A 43 -10.52 8.43 18.02
N THR A 44 -9.93 9.45 18.64
CA THR A 44 -10.55 10.77 18.71
C THR A 44 -10.65 11.39 17.31
N GLU A 45 -11.62 12.29 17.13
CA GLU A 45 -11.78 13.01 15.86
C GLU A 45 -10.51 13.78 15.48
N ASP A 46 -9.84 14.40 16.45
CA ASP A 46 -8.58 15.12 16.21
C ASP A 46 -7.45 14.19 15.74
N ALA A 47 -7.29 13.02 16.37
CA ALA A 47 -6.29 12.04 15.96
C ALA A 47 -6.58 11.49 14.56
N PHE A 48 -7.87 11.23 14.28
CA PHE A 48 -8.32 10.83 12.95
C PHE A 48 -8.01 11.90 11.91
N ASN A 49 -8.39 13.16 12.14
CA ASN A 49 -8.21 14.25 11.18
C ASN A 49 -6.73 14.51 10.90
N ALA A 50 -5.87 14.43 11.93
CA ALA A 50 -4.42 14.56 11.76
C ALA A 50 -3.83 13.46 10.86
N GLU A 51 -4.19 12.19 11.09
CA GLU A 51 -3.71 11.09 10.26
C GLU A 51 -4.36 11.10 8.87
N TYR A 52 -5.63 11.45 8.75
CA TYR A 52 -6.31 11.58 7.46
C TYR A 52 -5.63 12.62 6.57
N ALA A 53 -5.23 13.76 7.14
CA ALA A 53 -4.44 14.77 6.43
C ALA A 53 -3.06 14.24 6.01
N ASN A 54 -2.40 13.42 6.85
CA ASN A 54 -1.14 12.76 6.50
C ASN A 54 -1.32 11.83 5.29
N GLN A 55 -2.34 10.97 5.30
CA GLN A 55 -2.65 10.06 4.20
C GLN A 55 -3.00 10.81 2.91
N GLN A 56 -3.73 11.93 3.00
CA GLN A 56 -3.98 12.80 1.85
C GLN A 56 -2.68 13.45 1.32
N ALA A 57 -1.77 13.89 2.20
CA ALA A 57 -0.48 14.43 1.78
C ALA A 57 0.38 13.37 1.07
N LYS A 58 0.34 12.11 1.52
CA LYS A 58 0.98 10.97 0.85
C LYS A 58 0.38 10.70 -0.52
N LEU A 59 -0.95 10.74 -0.64
CA LEU A 59 -1.62 10.63 -1.94
C LEU A 59 -1.19 11.75 -2.89
N ALA A 60 -1.18 13.00 -2.42
CA ALA A 60 -0.76 14.16 -3.22
C ALA A 60 0.73 14.07 -3.64
N SER A 61 1.56 13.41 -2.83
CA SER A 61 2.97 13.14 -3.14
C SER A 61 3.18 11.85 -3.95
N ASN A 62 2.11 11.19 -4.37
CA ASN A 62 2.13 9.93 -5.11
C ASN A 62 2.87 8.79 -4.38
N TYR A 63 2.77 8.73 -3.05
CA TYR A 63 3.38 7.68 -2.23
C TYR A 63 2.41 6.56 -1.87
N LEU A 64 1.20 6.55 -2.43
CA LEU A 64 0.22 5.50 -2.20
C LEU A 64 -0.06 4.72 -3.48
N VAL A 65 -0.08 3.40 -3.38
CA VAL A 65 -0.36 2.51 -4.50
C VAL A 65 -1.23 1.34 -4.07
N ALA A 66 -2.26 1.02 -4.84
CA ALA A 66 -3.08 -0.16 -4.56
C ALA A 66 -2.31 -1.43 -5.01
N PRO A 67 -2.25 -2.50 -4.19
CA PRO A 67 -1.60 -3.76 -4.58
C PRO A 67 -2.07 -4.31 -5.92
N GLN A 68 -3.37 -4.22 -6.20
CA GLN A 68 -3.99 -4.65 -7.44
C GLN A 68 -3.49 -3.86 -8.66
N ASP A 69 -3.23 -2.56 -8.51
CA ASP A 69 -2.73 -1.73 -9.61
C ASP A 69 -1.29 -2.09 -9.91
N LEU A 70 -0.47 -2.33 -8.87
CA LEU A 70 0.90 -2.82 -9.03
C LEU A 70 0.92 -4.17 -9.77
N LEU A 71 0.10 -5.13 -9.33
CA LEU A 71 0.00 -6.45 -9.97
C LEU A 71 -0.49 -6.35 -11.42
N ALA A 72 -1.40 -5.43 -11.72
CA ALA A 72 -1.90 -5.22 -13.08
C ALA A 72 -0.83 -4.68 -14.05
N GLN A 73 0.26 -4.07 -13.55
CA GLN A 73 1.38 -3.65 -14.41
C GLN A 73 2.33 -4.79 -14.77
N LEU A 74 2.25 -5.93 -14.09
CA LEU A 74 3.11 -7.08 -14.35
C LEU A 74 2.62 -7.86 -15.55
N THR A 75 3.54 -8.20 -16.44
CA THR A 75 3.31 -9.08 -17.58
C THR A 75 3.52 -10.54 -17.20
N ALA A 76 3.11 -11.45 -18.08
CA ALA A 76 3.41 -12.87 -17.91
C ALA A 76 4.93 -13.15 -17.80
N ALA A 77 5.76 -12.39 -18.53
CA ALA A 77 7.21 -12.52 -18.47
C ALA A 77 7.77 -12.04 -17.11
N ASP A 78 7.25 -10.94 -16.57
CA ASP A 78 7.65 -10.45 -15.24
C ASP A 78 7.31 -11.49 -14.16
N ILE A 79 6.10 -12.06 -14.22
CA ILE A 79 5.67 -13.09 -13.27
C ILE A 79 6.53 -14.35 -13.38
N ALA A 80 6.89 -14.79 -14.58
CA ALA A 80 7.79 -15.94 -14.77
C ALA A 80 9.19 -15.69 -14.20
N ALA A 81 9.73 -14.48 -14.35
CA ALA A 81 11.01 -14.08 -13.77
C ALA A 81 10.94 -14.04 -12.24
N ILE A 82 9.87 -13.47 -11.66
CA ILE A 82 9.63 -13.46 -10.22
C ILE A 82 9.53 -14.89 -9.67
N GLN A 83 8.72 -15.75 -10.30
CA GLN A 83 8.56 -17.16 -9.89
C GLN A 83 9.90 -17.91 -9.90
N THR A 84 10.71 -17.70 -10.94
CA THR A 84 12.06 -18.27 -11.02
C THR A 84 12.93 -17.77 -9.87
N ALA A 85 12.97 -16.45 -9.64
CA ALA A 85 13.76 -15.84 -8.58
C ALA A 85 13.37 -16.34 -7.19
N ILE A 86 12.08 -16.37 -6.86
CA ILE A 86 11.61 -16.81 -5.52
C ILE A 86 11.80 -18.31 -5.30
N SER A 87 11.76 -19.13 -6.35
CA SER A 87 12.02 -20.59 -6.23
C SER A 87 13.48 -20.91 -5.89
N SER A 88 14.40 -20.06 -6.34
CA SER A 88 15.85 -20.24 -6.17
C SER A 88 16.43 -19.47 -4.96
N ASN A 89 15.68 -18.52 -4.40
CA ASN A 89 16.10 -17.66 -3.31
C ASN A 89 14.96 -17.44 -2.29
N PRO A 90 14.97 -18.15 -1.15
CA PRO A 90 13.96 -17.99 -0.10
C PRO A 90 13.86 -16.57 0.46
N GLN A 91 14.94 -15.80 0.50
CA GLN A 91 14.91 -14.41 0.95
C GLN A 91 14.13 -13.52 -0.03
N ALA A 92 14.33 -13.71 -1.34
CA ALA A 92 13.56 -13.02 -2.36
C ALA A 92 12.06 -13.39 -2.27
N ALA A 93 11.75 -14.65 -1.96
CA ALA A 93 10.38 -15.10 -1.71
C ALA A 93 9.74 -14.35 -0.52
N LEU A 94 10.45 -14.26 0.61
CA LEU A 94 9.96 -13.53 1.79
C LEU A 94 9.70 -12.05 1.48
N LEU A 95 10.60 -11.39 0.75
CA LEU A 95 10.45 -9.98 0.40
C LEU A 95 9.28 -9.76 -0.56
N TRP A 96 9.12 -10.62 -1.58
CA TRP A 96 7.98 -10.60 -2.48
C TRP A 96 6.65 -10.79 -1.75
N PHE A 97 6.54 -11.82 -0.91
CA PHE A 97 5.31 -12.04 -0.15
C PHE A 97 5.06 -10.91 0.85
N SER A 98 6.10 -10.33 1.45
CA SER A 98 5.93 -9.17 2.35
C SER A 98 5.42 -7.94 1.59
N LEU A 99 5.87 -7.72 0.35
CA LEU A 99 5.41 -6.64 -0.50
C LEU A 99 3.92 -6.77 -0.78
N LEU A 100 3.47 -7.97 -1.18
CA LEU A 100 2.06 -8.25 -1.48
C LEU A 100 1.15 -8.28 -0.24
N ALA A 101 1.70 -8.63 0.92
CA ALA A 101 0.95 -8.67 2.18
C ALA A 101 0.72 -7.28 2.80
N GLN A 102 1.26 -6.22 2.19
CA GLN A 102 0.93 -4.86 2.61
C GLN A 102 -0.54 -4.55 2.33
N ARG A 103 -1.13 -3.75 3.22
CA ARG A 103 -2.54 -3.39 3.13
C ARG A 103 -2.77 -2.39 2.00
N ASP A 104 -4.00 -2.35 1.47
CA ASP A 104 -4.43 -1.38 0.47
C ASP A 104 -4.92 -0.08 1.16
N PRO A 105 -4.36 1.10 0.80
CA PRO A 105 -3.25 1.32 -0.12
C PRO A 105 -1.89 1.05 0.53
N MET A 106 -0.92 0.58 -0.27
CA MET A 106 0.47 0.42 0.16
C MET A 106 1.16 1.78 0.17
N ASP A 107 1.93 2.03 1.23
CA ASP A 107 2.76 3.22 1.39
C ASP A 107 4.16 2.96 0.83
N THR A 108 4.54 3.65 -0.24
CA THR A 108 5.84 3.49 -0.90
C THR A 108 7.01 3.98 -0.06
N THR A 109 6.74 4.71 1.02
CA THR A 109 7.76 5.21 1.95
C THR A 109 8.15 4.19 3.02
N ASN A 110 7.34 3.14 3.24
CA ASN A 110 7.59 2.11 4.25
C ASN A 110 8.75 1.20 3.84
N ASP A 111 9.61 0.86 4.81
CA ASP A 111 10.76 -0.03 4.64
C ASP A 111 10.42 -1.38 3.99
N ARG A 112 9.24 -1.96 4.29
CA ARG A 112 8.80 -3.22 3.68
C ARG A 112 8.53 -3.06 2.19
N PHE A 113 7.88 -1.96 1.79
CA PHE A 113 7.67 -1.65 0.39
C PHE A 113 9.01 -1.43 -0.31
N LYS A 114 9.91 -0.63 0.27
CA LYS A 114 11.24 -0.37 -0.29
C LYS A 114 12.06 -1.64 -0.48
N ALA A 115 12.05 -2.54 0.51
CA ALA A 115 12.77 -3.81 0.44
C ALA A 115 12.20 -4.75 -0.65
N GLY A 116 10.87 -4.86 -0.73
CA GLY A 116 10.20 -5.59 -1.80
C GLY A 116 10.47 -5.00 -3.19
N TRP A 117 10.39 -3.68 -3.32
CA TRP A 117 10.67 -2.96 -4.56
C TRP A 117 12.11 -3.15 -5.02
N SER A 118 13.08 -3.03 -4.12
CA SER A 118 14.51 -3.28 -4.41
C SER A 118 14.77 -4.71 -4.91
N THR A 119 14.05 -5.69 -4.33
CA THR A 119 14.09 -7.08 -4.81
C THR A 119 13.57 -7.17 -6.25
N LEU A 120 12.46 -6.50 -6.56
CA LEU A 120 11.93 -6.47 -7.92
C LEU A 120 12.85 -5.76 -8.91
N VAL A 121 13.53 -4.69 -8.50
CA VAL A 121 14.58 -4.04 -9.32
C VAL A 121 15.70 -5.02 -9.65
N THR A 122 16.09 -5.87 -8.70
CA THR A 122 17.12 -6.90 -8.93
C THR A 122 16.63 -7.99 -9.90
N VAL A 123 15.37 -8.38 -9.82
CA VAL A 123 14.80 -9.48 -10.63
C VAL A 123 14.39 -9.03 -12.03
N LEU A 124 13.75 -7.87 -12.15
CA LEU A 124 13.15 -7.36 -13.39
C LEU A 124 14.00 -6.29 -14.07
N GLY A 125 14.98 -5.73 -13.35
CA GLY A 125 15.82 -4.63 -13.81
C GLY A 125 15.24 -3.25 -13.49
N ALA A 126 16.14 -2.26 -13.37
CA ALA A 126 15.79 -0.89 -13.04
C ALA A 126 14.87 -0.23 -14.07
N ASP A 127 15.11 -0.45 -15.37
CA ASP A 127 14.30 0.12 -16.45
C ASP A 127 12.85 -0.37 -16.40
N ARG A 128 12.65 -1.67 -16.15
CA ARG A 128 11.31 -2.25 -16.05
C ARG A 128 10.56 -1.70 -14.85
N MET A 129 11.23 -1.59 -13.70
CA MET A 129 10.62 -1.04 -12.48
C MET A 129 10.34 0.47 -12.61
N SER A 130 11.20 1.22 -13.30
CA SER A 130 10.96 2.63 -13.61
C SER A 130 9.73 2.82 -14.50
N ALA A 131 9.55 1.96 -15.50
CA ALA A 131 8.35 1.97 -16.33
C ALA A 131 7.07 1.66 -15.53
N ILE A 132 7.12 0.69 -14.61
CA ILE A 132 6.00 0.37 -13.71
C ILE A 132 5.67 1.55 -12.79
N ALA A 133 6.68 2.16 -12.15
CA ALA A 133 6.47 3.32 -11.28
C ALA A 133 5.84 4.50 -12.06
N THR A 134 6.32 4.75 -13.28
CA THR A 134 5.77 5.79 -14.16
C THR A 134 4.32 5.50 -14.55
N ALA A 135 3.99 4.26 -14.91
CA ALA A 135 2.64 3.86 -15.29
C ALA A 135 1.64 3.99 -14.12
N LEU A 136 2.10 3.69 -12.91
CA LEU A 136 1.34 3.87 -11.67
C LEU A 136 1.32 5.33 -11.21
N GLY A 137 2.19 6.18 -11.76
CA GLY A 137 2.37 7.56 -11.34
C GLY A 137 2.86 7.68 -9.90
N ILE A 138 3.63 6.70 -9.40
CA ILE A 138 4.09 6.64 -8.01
C ILE A 138 5.54 7.07 -7.88
N THR A 139 5.88 7.63 -6.73
CA THR A 139 7.27 7.94 -6.37
C THR A 139 7.78 6.91 -5.38
N ILE A 140 9.00 6.41 -5.59
CA ILE A 140 9.71 5.52 -4.67
C ILE A 140 10.85 6.34 -4.05
N PRO A 141 10.74 6.78 -2.78
CA PRO A 141 11.84 7.49 -2.15
C PRO A 141 13.04 6.56 -1.93
N ALA A 142 14.24 7.14 -2.00
CA ALA A 142 15.50 6.45 -1.72
C ALA A 142 15.52 5.82 -0.32
#